data_AF-A0A7N2MSC9-F1
#
_entry.id   AF-A0A7N2MSC9-F1
#
_cell.length_a   1.000
_cell.length_b   1.000
_cell.length_c   1.000
_cell.angle_alpha   90.00
_cell.angle_beta   90.00
_cell.angle_gamma   90.00
#
_symmetry.space_group_name_H-M   'P 1'
#
loop_
_entity.id
_entity.type
_entity.pdbx_description
1 polymer ?
#
loop_
_entity_poly.entity_id
_entity_poly.type
_entity_poly.pdbx_seq_one_letter_code
_entity_poly.pdbx_strand_id
1 'polypeptide(L)'
;MNHCPKSNEEEDYKSDPKSLTYKEIISTLPRRKGYNWVAYLYQYKGFWYGPYHLDGILSTQDHFKSQPNEVIISSVPKSGTTWLKSLNFAIMTRSCYNESTSPLLTQQSHDLLPFFELEILSNPPNFNVDIPLVATHIPYTSLPKSIMNSSCKIVYICRDPKDVFDSLWHYSCKVSHKDAEPSIMEDLDLGKGFEFLCEGESVCGPYWDHVLGYWRANLESPK
;
A
#
# COMPACT_ATOMS: atom_id res chain seq x y z
N MET A 1 -39.81 -2.59 30.86
CA MET A 1 -38.53 -3.33 30.71
C MET A 1 -38.33 -3.54 29.22
N ASN A 2 -37.37 -2.81 28.68
CA ASN A 2 -37.21 -2.59 27.25
C ASN A 2 -36.65 -3.84 26.55
N HIS A 3 -37.42 -4.37 25.60
CA HIS A 3 -36.90 -5.29 24.60
C HIS A 3 -36.11 -4.48 23.56
N CYS A 4 -34.81 -4.77 23.47
CA CYS A 4 -33.94 -4.31 22.40
C CYS A 4 -34.35 -5.03 21.09
N PRO A 5 -34.73 -4.32 20.01
CA PRO A 5 -34.87 -4.93 18.71
C PRO A 5 -33.48 -5.18 18.13
N LYS A 6 -33.23 -6.41 17.71
CA LYS A 6 -32.07 -6.76 16.87
C LYS A 6 -32.20 -5.96 15.57
N SER A 7 -31.34 -4.97 15.34
CA SER A 7 -31.15 -4.40 14.02
C SER A 7 -30.27 -5.36 13.21
N ASN A 8 -30.88 -5.98 12.20
CA ASN A 8 -30.16 -6.45 11.02
C ASN A 8 -29.73 -5.20 10.26
N GLU A 9 -28.53 -4.71 10.55
CA GLU A 9 -27.85 -3.73 9.70
C GLU A 9 -27.01 -4.52 8.70
N GLU A 10 -27.67 -5.02 7.64
CA GLU A 10 -27.02 -5.08 6.34
C GLU A 10 -26.81 -3.62 5.91
N GLU A 11 -25.63 -3.08 6.19
CA GLU A 11 -25.21 -1.81 5.62
C GLU A 11 -25.20 -1.96 4.09
N ASP A 12 -26.19 -1.34 3.46
CA ASP A 12 -26.31 -1.17 2.01
C ASP A 12 -25.16 -0.24 1.53
N TYR A 13 -23.97 -0.82 1.39
CA TYR A 13 -22.90 -0.26 0.59
C TYR A 13 -23.42 -0.17 -0.84
N LYS A 14 -23.89 1.01 -1.25
CA LYS A 14 -24.08 1.34 -2.67
C LYS A 14 -22.73 1.21 -3.37
N SER A 15 -22.40 -0.01 -3.81
CA SER A 15 -21.16 -0.32 -4.49
C SER A 15 -21.15 0.43 -5.81
N ASP A 16 -20.10 1.22 -6.06
CA ASP A 16 -19.77 1.72 -7.39
C ASP A 16 -19.88 0.54 -8.38
N PRO A 17 -20.62 0.66 -9.50
CA PRO A 17 -20.70 -0.37 -10.53
C PRO A 17 -19.32 -0.95 -10.93
N LYS A 18 -18.26 -0.14 -10.85
CA LYS A 18 -16.89 -0.61 -11.08
C LYS A 18 -16.31 -1.47 -9.94
N SER A 19 -16.69 -1.24 -8.69
CA SER A 19 -16.30 -2.11 -7.57
C SER A 19 -16.81 -3.55 -7.74
N LEU A 20 -18.02 -3.71 -8.28
CA LEU A 20 -18.53 -5.03 -8.67
C LEU A 20 -17.68 -5.67 -9.77
N THR A 21 -17.28 -4.88 -10.77
CA THR A 21 -16.38 -5.32 -11.86
C THR A 21 -15.00 -5.72 -11.33
N TYR A 22 -14.44 -4.99 -10.36
CA TYR A 22 -13.14 -5.31 -9.77
C TYR A 22 -13.19 -6.62 -8.97
N LYS A 23 -14.25 -6.86 -8.21
CA LYS A 23 -14.46 -8.15 -7.51
C LYS A 23 -14.49 -9.33 -8.48
N GLU A 24 -15.16 -9.18 -9.63
CA GLU A 24 -15.18 -10.20 -10.69
C GLU A 24 -13.77 -10.44 -11.25
N ILE A 25 -13.02 -9.39 -11.58
CA ILE A 25 -11.63 -9.51 -12.04
C ILE A 25 -10.79 -10.26 -11.01
N ILE A 26 -10.81 -9.83 -9.74
CA ILE A 26 -10.03 -10.43 -8.65
C ILE A 26 -10.38 -11.92 -8.48
N SER A 27 -11.65 -12.29 -8.63
CA SER A 27 -12.11 -13.68 -8.48
C SER A 27 -11.51 -14.65 -9.51
N THR A 28 -11.08 -14.14 -10.67
CA THR A 28 -10.51 -14.95 -11.76
C THR A 28 -8.99 -15.09 -11.69
N LEU A 29 -8.32 -14.32 -10.83
CA LEU A 29 -6.86 -14.30 -10.75
C LEU A 29 -6.31 -15.54 -10.01
N PRO A 30 -5.09 -15.99 -10.38
CA PRO A 30 -4.37 -16.98 -9.57
C PRO A 30 -4.26 -16.48 -8.13
N ARG A 31 -4.53 -17.36 -7.17
CA ARG A 31 -4.46 -17.02 -5.75
C ARG A 31 -3.71 -18.08 -4.95
N ARG A 32 -3.02 -17.66 -3.91
CA ARG A 32 -2.33 -18.54 -2.95
C ARG A 32 -2.62 -18.09 -1.54
N LYS A 33 -2.61 -19.03 -0.60
CA LYS A 33 -2.77 -18.72 0.82
C LYS A 33 -1.47 -18.07 1.31
N GLY A 34 -1.56 -16.84 1.82
CA GLY A 34 -0.41 -16.14 2.39
C GLY A 34 0.05 -16.78 3.71
N TYR A 35 1.32 -16.59 4.04
CA TYR A 35 1.97 -17.27 5.16
C TYR A 35 1.42 -16.89 6.56
N ASN A 36 1.00 -15.64 6.75
CA ASN A 36 0.60 -15.07 8.05
C ASN A 36 -0.93 -14.95 8.27
N TRP A 37 -1.76 -15.78 7.62
CA TRP A 37 -3.16 -16.04 7.97
C TRP A 37 -4.06 -14.82 8.27
N VAL A 38 -4.71 -14.25 7.24
CA VAL A 38 -6.13 -13.80 7.25
C VAL A 38 -6.68 -13.78 5.81
N ALA A 39 -5.85 -13.58 4.77
CA ALA A 39 -6.33 -13.47 3.39
C ALA A 39 -5.49 -14.23 2.37
N TYR A 40 -6.15 -14.65 1.28
CA TYR A 40 -5.49 -15.08 0.06
C TYR A 40 -4.76 -13.91 -0.59
N LEU A 41 -3.58 -14.16 -1.17
CA LEU A 41 -2.93 -13.25 -2.08
C LEU A 41 -3.36 -13.58 -3.51
N TYR A 42 -3.54 -12.55 -4.33
CA TYR A 42 -3.94 -12.66 -5.73
C TYR A 42 -2.80 -12.13 -6.61
N GLN A 43 -2.47 -12.88 -7.65
CA GLN A 43 -1.43 -12.51 -8.60
C GLN A 43 -2.02 -11.61 -9.68
N TYR A 44 -1.56 -10.37 -9.73
CA TYR A 44 -1.96 -9.38 -10.73
C TYR A 44 -0.72 -8.76 -11.37
N LYS A 45 -0.62 -8.82 -12.70
CA LYS A 45 0.52 -8.30 -13.49
C LYS A 45 1.89 -8.76 -12.96
N GLY A 46 1.97 -10.01 -12.49
CA GLY A 46 3.21 -10.61 -11.99
C GLY A 46 3.54 -10.34 -10.51
N PHE A 47 2.67 -9.64 -9.79
CA PHE A 47 2.87 -9.30 -8.37
C PHE A 47 1.71 -9.78 -7.48
N TRP A 48 1.97 -9.96 -6.19
CA TRP A 48 1.02 -10.51 -5.23
C TRP A 48 0.41 -9.46 -4.30
N TYR A 49 -0.91 -9.46 -4.16
CA TYR A 49 -1.63 -8.47 -3.35
C TYR A 49 -2.74 -9.10 -2.51
N GLY A 50 -3.01 -8.52 -1.34
CA GLY A 50 -4.25 -8.79 -0.62
C GLY A 50 -5.46 -8.23 -1.38
N PRO A 51 -6.68 -8.78 -1.17
CA PRO A 51 -7.86 -8.43 -1.96
C PRO A 51 -8.22 -6.94 -1.86
N TYR A 52 -8.19 -6.37 -0.66
CA TYR A 52 -8.48 -4.94 -0.45
C TYR A 52 -7.46 -4.04 -1.16
N HIS A 53 -6.18 -4.38 -1.06
CA HIS A 53 -5.12 -3.64 -1.73
C HIS A 53 -5.27 -3.73 -3.26
N LEU A 54 -5.65 -4.89 -3.79
CA LEU A 54 -5.82 -5.08 -5.22
C LEU A 54 -7.03 -4.31 -5.77
N ASP A 55 -8.15 -4.27 -5.04
CA ASP A 55 -9.31 -3.43 -5.37
C ASP A 55 -8.88 -1.95 -5.51
N GLY A 56 -8.11 -1.49 -4.53
CA GLY A 56 -7.44 -0.20 -4.52
C GLY A 56 -6.60 0.08 -5.76
N ILE A 57 -5.68 -0.84 -6.09
CA ILE A 57 -4.80 -0.72 -7.27
C ILE A 57 -5.60 -0.62 -8.57
N LEU A 58 -6.64 -1.44 -8.73
CA LEU A 58 -7.51 -1.40 -9.92
C LEU A 58 -8.23 -0.06 -10.01
N SER A 59 -8.80 0.41 -8.89
CA SER A 59 -9.44 1.71 -8.82
C SER A 59 -8.46 2.86 -9.14
N THR A 60 -7.26 2.85 -8.56
CA THR A 60 -6.23 3.86 -8.83
C THR A 60 -5.80 3.87 -10.29
N GLN A 61 -5.66 2.71 -10.94
CA GLN A 61 -5.31 2.65 -12.35
C GLN A 61 -6.38 3.28 -13.26
N ASP A 62 -7.66 3.16 -12.89
CA ASP A 62 -8.79 3.70 -13.64
C ASP A 62 -9.03 5.20 -13.37
N HIS A 63 -8.92 5.61 -12.11
CA HIS A 63 -9.47 6.88 -11.63
C HIS A 63 -8.40 7.89 -11.24
N PHE A 64 -7.21 7.48 -10.82
CA PHE A 64 -6.21 8.42 -10.33
C PHE A 64 -5.61 9.29 -11.44
N LYS A 65 -5.65 10.61 -11.22
CA LYS A 65 -5.04 11.62 -12.10
C LYS A 65 -3.96 12.34 -11.31
N SER A 66 -2.71 12.05 -11.65
CA SER A 66 -1.56 12.72 -11.07
C SER A 66 -1.55 14.21 -11.42
N GLN A 67 -1.07 15.04 -10.50
CA GLN A 67 -0.87 16.46 -10.75
C GLN A 67 0.49 16.73 -11.42
N PRO A 68 0.60 17.78 -12.27
CA PRO A 68 1.90 18.20 -12.78
C PRO A 68 2.88 18.48 -11.63
N ASN A 69 4.11 17.95 -11.73
CA ASN A 69 5.18 18.09 -10.73
C ASN A 69 4.90 17.44 -9.36
N GLU A 70 3.90 16.57 -9.26
CA GLU A 70 3.68 15.74 -8.08
C GLU A 70 4.87 14.79 -7.85
N VAL A 71 5.25 14.60 -6.59
CA VAL A 71 6.31 13.68 -6.18
C VAL A 71 5.67 12.41 -5.62
N ILE A 72 5.99 11.29 -6.24
CA ILE A 72 5.52 9.96 -5.88
C ILE A 72 6.58 9.30 -4.98
N ILE A 73 6.21 9.02 -3.75
CA ILE A 73 7.02 8.31 -2.77
C ILE A 73 6.72 6.81 -2.90
N SER A 74 7.69 6.02 -3.33
CA SER A 74 7.48 4.60 -3.57
C SER A 74 8.48 3.71 -2.82
N SER A 75 8.02 2.51 -2.46
CA SER A 75 8.85 1.49 -1.80
C SER A 75 8.10 0.16 -1.80
N VAL A 76 8.82 -0.96 -1.72
CA VAL A 76 8.21 -2.20 -1.19
C VAL A 76 7.83 -1.95 0.28
N PRO A 77 6.70 -2.48 0.78
CA PRO A 77 6.36 -2.41 2.20
C PRO A 77 7.56 -2.72 3.11
N LYS A 78 7.68 -1.95 4.20
CA LYS A 78 8.70 -2.13 5.25
C LYS A 78 10.14 -1.76 4.86
N SER A 79 10.34 -1.11 3.72
CA SER A 79 11.65 -0.63 3.26
C SER A 79 12.02 0.78 3.74
N GLY A 80 11.28 1.38 4.69
CA GLY A 80 11.55 2.73 5.22
C GLY A 80 10.54 3.82 4.81
N THR A 81 9.37 3.43 4.31
CA THR A 81 8.34 4.34 3.80
C THR A 81 7.91 5.42 4.79
N THR A 82 7.70 5.07 6.07
CA THR A 82 7.32 6.02 7.11
C THR A 82 8.33 7.15 7.25
N TRP A 83 9.62 6.80 7.24
CA TRP A 83 10.72 7.76 7.32
C TRP A 83 10.80 8.63 6.06
N LEU A 84 10.68 8.01 4.88
CA LEU A 84 10.71 8.72 3.61
C LEU A 84 9.53 9.70 3.46
N LYS A 85 8.33 9.31 3.90
CA LYS A 85 7.14 10.18 3.99
C LYS A 85 7.41 11.39 4.88
N SER A 86 7.87 11.17 6.11
CA SER A 86 8.14 12.27 7.05
C SER A 86 9.18 13.25 6.52
N LEU A 87 10.28 12.75 5.92
CA LEU A 87 11.32 13.59 5.34
C LEU A 87 10.80 14.42 4.16
N ASN A 88 10.11 13.81 3.20
CA ASN A 88 9.58 14.54 2.04
C ASN A 88 8.52 15.55 2.46
N PHE A 89 7.63 15.18 3.39
CA PHE A 89 6.66 16.11 3.97
C PHE A 89 7.36 17.34 4.55
N ALA A 90 8.31 17.12 5.47
CA ALA A 90 9.06 18.21 6.10
C ALA A 90 9.77 19.11 5.07
N ILE A 91 10.38 18.52 4.03
CA ILE A 91 11.05 19.28 2.97
C ILE A 91 10.06 20.12 2.17
N MET A 92 8.91 19.56 1.77
CA MET A 92 7.91 20.24 0.94
C MET A 92 7.15 21.33 1.70
N THR A 93 6.97 21.16 3.01
CA THR A 93 6.21 22.12 3.83
C THR A 93 7.09 23.02 4.69
N ARG A 94 8.42 23.04 4.50
CA ARG A 94 9.37 23.80 5.35
C ARG A 94 9.13 25.31 5.37
N SER A 95 8.47 25.86 4.35
CA SER A 95 8.07 27.28 4.30
C SER A 95 6.73 27.54 4.98
N CYS A 96 5.93 26.49 5.21
CA CYS A 96 4.60 26.57 5.80
C CYS A 96 4.63 26.32 7.31
N TYR A 97 5.51 25.43 7.77
CA TYR A 97 5.66 25.06 9.17
C TYR A 97 7.11 25.19 9.61
N ASN A 98 7.31 25.57 10.88
CA ASN A 98 8.61 25.51 11.52
C ASN A 98 8.72 24.23 12.37
N GLU A 99 9.87 24.03 13.00
CA GLU A 99 10.15 22.82 13.78
C GLU A 99 9.16 22.57 14.93
N SER A 100 8.57 23.61 15.52
CA SER A 100 7.63 23.49 16.64
C SER A 100 6.16 23.47 16.24
N THR A 101 5.84 23.79 14.98
CA THR A 101 4.46 23.81 14.46
C THR A 101 4.18 22.73 13.42
N SER A 102 5.16 21.87 13.12
CA SER A 102 5.01 20.82 12.12
C SER A 102 3.92 19.82 12.51
N PRO A 103 2.99 19.47 11.58
CA PRO A 103 2.02 18.40 11.79
C PRO A 103 2.65 17.04 12.14
N LEU A 104 3.91 16.81 11.77
CA LEU A 104 4.65 15.58 12.10
C LEU A 104 4.87 15.38 13.61
N LEU A 105 4.68 16.41 14.44
CA LEU A 105 4.78 16.30 15.89
C LEU A 105 3.55 15.66 16.54
N THR A 106 2.39 15.72 15.87
CA THR A 106 1.11 15.30 16.44
C THR A 106 0.37 14.27 15.60
N GLN A 107 0.74 14.10 14.32
CA GLN A 107 0.10 13.18 13.39
C GLN A 107 1.11 12.18 12.81
N GLN A 108 0.62 11.00 12.43
CA GLN A 108 1.47 10.01 11.75
C GLN A 108 1.68 10.42 10.29
N SER A 109 2.86 10.11 9.74
CA SER A 109 3.14 10.42 8.33
C SER A 109 2.28 9.64 7.34
N HIS A 110 1.67 8.53 7.78
CA HIS A 110 0.69 7.78 6.99
C HIS A 110 -0.66 8.48 6.87
N ASP A 111 -1.04 9.30 7.87
CA ASP A 111 -2.27 10.09 7.85
C ASP A 111 -2.07 11.37 7.02
N LEU A 112 -0.88 11.97 7.13
CA LEU A 112 -0.51 13.18 6.39
C LEU A 112 -0.30 12.91 4.89
N LEU A 113 0.24 11.74 4.56
CA LEU A 113 0.54 11.30 3.20
C LEU A 113 -0.03 9.89 2.99
N PRO A 114 -1.34 9.75 2.76
CA PRO A 114 -1.96 8.45 2.59
C PRO A 114 -1.45 7.75 1.31
N PHE A 115 -1.61 6.44 1.29
CA PHE A 115 -1.35 5.66 0.08
C PHE A 115 -2.55 5.83 -0.85
N PHE A 116 -2.32 6.33 -2.05
CA PHE A 116 -3.39 6.59 -3.01
C PHE A 116 -4.18 5.34 -3.43
N GLU A 117 -3.57 4.16 -3.38
CA GLU A 117 -4.25 2.89 -3.60
C GLU A 117 -5.08 2.41 -2.42
N LEU A 118 -4.97 3.04 -1.26
CA LEU A 118 -5.89 2.80 -0.15
C LEU A 118 -6.95 3.91 -0.08
N GLU A 119 -6.51 5.16 -0.28
CA GLU A 119 -7.35 6.34 -0.12
C GLU A 119 -8.38 6.52 -1.24
N ILE A 120 -8.11 6.00 -2.45
CA ILE A 120 -9.08 6.08 -3.54
C ILE A 120 -10.36 5.28 -3.28
N LEU A 121 -10.32 4.35 -2.33
CA LEU A 121 -11.48 3.57 -1.90
C LEU A 121 -12.33 4.32 -0.86
N SER A 122 -11.80 5.38 -0.26
CA SER A 122 -12.55 6.25 0.67
C SER A 122 -13.58 7.10 -0.08
N ASN A 123 -14.68 7.45 0.60
CA ASN A 123 -15.72 8.30 0.04
C ASN A 123 -16.00 9.53 0.95
N PRO A 124 -15.56 10.75 0.57
CA PRO A 124 -14.72 11.07 -0.58
C PRO A 124 -13.26 10.65 -0.37
N PRO A 125 -12.45 10.50 -1.44
CA PRO A 125 -11.01 10.27 -1.32
C PRO A 125 -10.31 11.43 -0.58
N ASN A 126 -9.57 11.14 0.48
CA ASN A 126 -8.84 12.14 1.26
C ASN A 126 -7.42 12.39 0.71
N PHE A 127 -7.34 13.00 -0.47
CA PHE A 127 -6.07 13.48 -1.01
C PHE A 127 -5.78 14.90 -0.52
N ASN A 128 -4.59 15.13 0.06
CA ASN A 128 -4.14 16.48 0.31
C ASN A 128 -3.68 17.12 -1.01
N VAL A 129 -4.58 17.87 -1.64
CA VAL A 129 -4.31 18.52 -2.93
C VAL A 129 -3.34 19.71 -2.85
N ASP A 130 -3.13 20.24 -1.65
CA ASP A 130 -2.25 21.41 -1.44
C ASP A 130 -0.78 21.02 -1.35
N ILE A 131 -0.50 19.75 -1.01
CA ILE A 131 0.85 19.21 -0.92
C ILE A 131 1.02 18.20 -2.06
N PRO A 132 1.84 18.47 -3.10
CA PRO A 132 2.01 17.61 -4.27
C PRO A 132 2.89 16.40 -3.93
N LEU A 133 2.50 15.63 -2.93
CA LEU A 133 3.15 14.43 -2.42
C LEU A 133 2.11 13.30 -2.32
N VAL A 134 2.37 12.18 -2.96
CA VAL A 134 1.58 10.96 -2.79
C VAL A 134 2.50 9.78 -2.57
N ALA A 135 1.99 8.73 -1.93
CA ALA A 135 2.79 7.53 -1.66
C ALA A 135 2.15 6.27 -2.20
N THR A 136 2.98 5.27 -2.47
CA THR A 136 2.55 3.98 -3.02
C THR A 136 3.48 2.82 -2.67
N HIS A 137 2.89 1.62 -2.67
CA HIS A 137 3.55 0.31 -2.72
C HIS A 137 3.32 -0.43 -4.04
N ILE A 138 2.79 0.25 -5.06
CA ILE A 138 2.56 -0.31 -6.39
C ILE A 138 3.90 -0.49 -7.11
N PRO A 139 4.16 -1.65 -7.73
CA PRO A 139 5.33 -1.86 -8.58
C PRO A 139 5.32 -0.92 -9.80
N TYR A 140 6.49 -0.52 -10.26
CA TYR A 140 6.64 0.46 -11.34
C TYR A 140 5.78 0.15 -12.58
N THR A 141 5.76 -1.11 -13.03
CA THR A 141 5.00 -1.57 -14.21
C THR A 141 3.48 -1.53 -14.04
N SER A 142 3.01 -1.34 -12.81
CA SER A 142 1.59 -1.28 -12.44
C SER A 142 1.17 0.12 -12.00
N LEU A 143 2.05 1.12 -12.06
CA LEU A 143 1.67 2.50 -11.75
C LEU A 143 0.61 3.02 -12.75
N PRO A 144 -0.29 3.91 -12.31
CA PRO A 144 -1.23 4.58 -13.19
C PRO A 144 -0.52 5.26 -14.37
N LYS A 145 -1.12 5.17 -15.56
CA LYS A 145 -0.60 5.81 -16.78
C LYS A 145 -0.46 7.33 -16.64
N SER A 146 -1.28 7.96 -15.79
CA SER A 146 -1.18 9.38 -15.48
C SER A 146 0.20 9.73 -14.88
N ILE A 147 0.70 8.91 -13.94
CA ILE A 147 2.06 9.07 -13.39
C ILE A 147 3.11 8.77 -14.46
N MET A 148 2.97 7.64 -15.17
CA MET A 148 3.99 7.18 -16.14
C MET A 148 4.18 8.13 -17.33
N ASN A 149 3.14 8.87 -17.72
CA ASN A 149 3.15 9.75 -18.88
C ASN A 149 3.24 11.24 -18.51
N SER A 150 3.54 11.58 -17.25
CA SER A 150 3.61 12.97 -16.77
C SER A 150 5.02 13.38 -16.38
N SER A 151 5.15 14.62 -15.89
CA SER A 151 6.39 15.16 -15.32
C SER A 151 6.53 14.88 -13.82
N CYS A 152 5.76 13.92 -13.28
CA CYS A 152 5.89 13.51 -11.89
C CYS A 152 7.31 13.00 -11.60
N LYS A 153 7.81 13.31 -10.41
CA LYS A 153 9.08 12.77 -9.92
C LYS A 153 8.79 11.55 -9.05
N ILE A 154 9.66 10.55 -9.11
CA ILE A 154 9.51 9.35 -8.29
C ILE A 154 10.70 9.25 -7.35
N VAL A 155 10.44 9.20 -6.05
CA VAL A 155 11.45 8.93 -5.03
C VAL A 155 11.22 7.52 -4.51
N TYR A 156 12.14 6.62 -4.84
CA TYR A 156 12.08 5.22 -4.43
C TYR A 156 13.10 4.90 -3.33
N ILE A 157 12.69 4.20 -2.29
CA ILE A 157 13.61 3.64 -1.27
C ILE A 157 13.56 2.11 -1.28
N CYS A 158 14.74 1.50 -1.25
CA CYS A 158 14.93 0.06 -1.05
C CYS A 158 15.78 -0.18 0.20
N ARG A 159 15.73 -1.41 0.71
CA ARG A 159 16.45 -1.87 1.90
C ARG A 159 16.87 -3.32 1.70
N ASP A 160 17.94 -3.77 2.36
CA ASP A 160 18.36 -5.18 2.29
C ASP A 160 17.15 -6.12 2.50
N PRO A 161 16.92 -7.11 1.62
CA PRO A 161 15.73 -7.97 1.67
C PRO A 161 15.61 -8.77 2.97
N LYS A 162 16.72 -9.09 3.64
CA LYS A 162 16.70 -9.78 4.95
C LYS A 162 16.12 -8.87 6.02
N ASP A 163 16.52 -7.61 6.03
CA ASP A 163 15.96 -6.61 6.93
C ASP A 163 14.47 -6.32 6.64
N VAL A 164 14.09 -6.30 5.36
CA VAL A 164 12.69 -6.13 4.94
C VAL A 164 11.85 -7.30 5.46
N PHE A 165 12.36 -8.52 5.34
CA PHE A 165 11.73 -9.72 5.89
C PHE A 165 11.48 -9.58 7.39
N ASP A 166 12.51 -9.32 8.18
CA ASP A 166 12.39 -9.22 9.63
C ASP A 166 11.39 -8.13 10.04
N SER A 167 11.44 -6.98 9.37
CA SER A 167 10.49 -5.89 9.62
C SER A 167 9.06 -6.25 9.25
N LEU A 168 8.86 -6.96 8.14
CA LEU A 168 7.55 -7.44 7.70
C LEU A 168 7.01 -8.50 8.65
N TRP A 169 7.84 -9.46 9.05
CA TRP A 169 7.50 -10.50 10.00
C TRP A 169 6.95 -9.91 11.31
N HIS A 170 7.73 -9.05 11.96
CA HIS A 170 7.31 -8.43 13.23
C HIS A 170 6.08 -7.52 13.06
N TYR A 171 5.97 -6.82 11.93
CA TYR A 171 4.80 -6.02 11.64
C TYR A 171 3.55 -6.89 11.48
N SER A 172 3.62 -7.97 10.69
CA SER A 172 2.53 -8.90 10.50
C SER A 172 2.11 -9.57 11.80
N CYS A 173 3.05 -10.06 12.63
CA CYS A 173 2.70 -10.60 13.94
C CYS A 173 1.90 -9.58 14.77
N LYS A 174 2.36 -8.32 14.85
CA LYS A 174 1.67 -7.25 15.60
C LYS A 174 0.28 -6.92 15.07
N VAL A 175 0.08 -6.98 13.74
CA VAL A 175 -1.24 -6.73 13.14
C VAL A 175 -2.16 -7.92 13.40
N SER A 176 -1.69 -9.15 13.17
CA SER A 176 -2.46 -10.35 13.46
C SER A 176 -2.86 -10.45 14.94
N HIS A 177 -2.00 -10.03 15.88
CA HIS A 177 -2.34 -9.96 17.31
C HIS A 177 -3.53 -9.04 17.65
N LYS A 178 -3.86 -8.05 16.79
CA LYS A 178 -5.00 -7.16 17.00
C LYS A 178 -6.32 -7.79 16.55
N ASP A 179 -6.26 -8.70 15.57
CA ASP A 179 -7.43 -9.20 14.85
C ASP A 179 -7.66 -10.73 15.01
N ALA A 180 -6.74 -11.46 15.67
CA ALA A 180 -6.77 -12.92 15.76
C ALA A 180 -7.07 -13.47 17.17
N GLU A 181 -7.77 -14.62 17.21
CA GLU A 181 -7.83 -15.46 18.41
C GLU A 181 -6.46 -16.06 18.73
N PRO A 182 -6.08 -16.20 20.02
CA PRO A 182 -4.75 -16.65 20.45
C PRO A 182 -4.27 -17.98 19.86
N SER A 183 -5.19 -18.88 19.47
CA SER A 183 -4.91 -20.22 18.96
C SER A 183 -4.33 -20.26 17.53
N ILE A 184 -4.42 -19.18 16.76
CA ILE A 184 -3.90 -19.11 15.37
C ILE A 184 -2.38 -18.86 15.35
N MET A 185 -1.80 -18.44 16.49
CA MET A 185 -0.41 -17.98 16.56
C MET A 185 0.62 -19.05 16.90
N GLU A 186 0.18 -20.22 17.38
CA GLU A 186 1.09 -21.31 17.77
C GLU A 186 1.83 -21.95 16.58
N ASP A 187 1.42 -21.65 15.32
CA ASP A 187 1.95 -22.29 14.10
C ASP A 187 2.81 -21.37 13.18
N LEU A 188 3.21 -20.18 13.64
CA LEU A 188 4.02 -19.25 12.83
C LEU A 188 5.51 -19.63 12.82
N ASP A 189 5.95 -20.30 11.75
CA ASP A 189 7.35 -20.69 11.51
C ASP A 189 8.10 -19.62 10.68
N LEU A 190 9.12 -18.99 11.27
CA LEU A 190 9.91 -17.94 10.60
C LEU A 190 10.55 -18.43 9.29
N GLY A 191 11.01 -19.69 9.25
CA GLY A 191 11.71 -20.27 8.11
C GLY A 191 10.82 -20.35 6.87
N LYS A 192 9.61 -20.89 7.01
CA LYS A 192 8.64 -20.88 5.92
C LYS A 192 8.22 -19.47 5.52
N GLY A 193 8.10 -18.53 6.47
CA GLY A 193 7.83 -17.13 6.14
C GLY A 193 8.92 -16.54 5.23
N PHE A 194 10.17 -16.89 5.49
CA PHE A 194 11.31 -16.48 4.67
C PHE A 194 11.27 -17.15 3.29
N GLU A 195 10.90 -18.44 3.20
CA GLU A 195 10.71 -19.14 1.94
C GLU A 195 9.69 -18.44 1.03
N PHE A 196 8.55 -17.98 1.57
CA PHE A 196 7.56 -17.21 0.80
C PHE A 196 8.13 -15.92 0.21
N LEU A 197 8.99 -15.21 0.95
CA LEU A 197 9.68 -14.03 0.42
C LEU A 197 10.66 -14.42 -0.70
N CYS A 198 11.43 -15.50 -0.52
CA CYS A 198 12.36 -16.01 -1.52
C CYS A 198 11.66 -16.48 -2.80
N GLU A 199 10.50 -17.12 -2.70
CA GLU A 199 9.63 -17.51 -3.82
C GLU A 199 8.95 -16.30 -4.49
N GLY A 200 9.04 -15.11 -3.88
CA GLY A 200 8.46 -13.88 -4.40
C GLY A 200 6.96 -13.71 -4.10
N GLU A 201 6.42 -14.52 -3.22
CA GLU A 201 4.99 -14.61 -2.91
C GLU A 201 4.61 -13.87 -1.62
N SER A 202 5.23 -12.71 -1.44
CA SER A 202 4.93 -11.77 -0.38
C SER A 202 4.01 -10.66 -0.88
N VAL A 203 3.40 -9.89 0.02
CA VAL A 203 2.66 -8.67 -0.35
C VAL A 203 3.56 -7.72 -1.15
N CYS A 204 3.08 -7.25 -2.31
CA CYS A 204 3.82 -6.49 -3.32
C CYS A 204 5.07 -7.20 -3.86
N GLY A 205 5.22 -8.50 -3.61
CA GLY A 205 6.28 -9.33 -4.15
C GLY A 205 6.00 -9.76 -5.60
N PRO A 206 7.03 -10.19 -6.35
CA PRO A 206 8.38 -10.48 -5.88
C PRO A 206 9.21 -9.25 -5.52
N TYR A 207 9.92 -9.29 -4.39
CA TYR A 207 10.72 -8.17 -3.89
C TYR A 207 11.74 -7.68 -4.94
N TRP A 208 12.44 -8.63 -5.55
CA TRP A 208 13.49 -8.36 -6.54
C TRP A 208 12.96 -7.62 -7.75
N ASP A 209 11.84 -8.08 -8.32
CA ASP A 209 11.21 -7.45 -9.48
C ASP A 209 10.64 -6.09 -9.16
N HIS A 210 10.13 -5.90 -7.94
CA HIS A 210 9.65 -4.60 -7.49
C HIS A 210 10.80 -3.59 -7.45
N VAL A 211 11.95 -3.94 -6.85
CA VAL A 211 13.13 -3.07 -6.82
C VAL A 211 13.71 -2.85 -8.21
N LEU A 212 13.85 -3.92 -9.00
CA LEU A 212 14.43 -3.85 -10.35
C LEU A 212 13.58 -3.02 -11.30
N GLY A 213 12.25 -3.03 -11.16
CA GLY A 213 11.34 -2.19 -11.95
C GLY A 213 11.67 -0.71 -11.80
N TYR A 214 11.76 -0.22 -10.56
CA TYR A 214 12.13 1.17 -10.28
C TYR A 214 13.59 1.48 -10.63
N TRP A 215 14.51 0.55 -10.40
CA TRP A 215 15.91 0.73 -10.78
C TRP A 215 16.10 0.89 -12.29
N ARG A 216 15.45 0.05 -13.11
CA ARG A 216 15.49 0.15 -14.58
C ARG A 216 14.88 1.46 -15.07
N ALA A 217 13.74 1.87 -14.49
CA ALA A 217 13.12 3.15 -14.80
C ALA A 217 14.06 4.34 -14.55
N ASN A 218 14.81 4.31 -13.44
CA ASN A 218 15.82 5.32 -13.13
C ASN A 218 16.96 5.34 -14.16
N LEU A 219 17.38 4.18 -14.70
CA LEU A 219 18.39 4.13 -15.76
C LEU A 219 17.87 4.69 -17.09
N GLU A 220 16.60 4.47 -17.41
CA GLU A 220 15.97 4.96 -18.66
C GLU A 220 15.65 6.46 -18.60
N SER A 221 15.30 6.98 -17.42
CA SER A 221 14.99 8.39 -17.21
C SER A 221 15.40 8.85 -15.79
N PRO A 222 16.68 9.24 -15.58
CA PRO A 222 17.26 9.56 -14.27
C PRO A 222 16.82 10.91 -13.67
N LYS A 223 15.61 11.39 -13.99
CA LYS A 223 15.13 12.74 -13.63
C LYS A 223 14.47 12.82 -12.25
#